data_AF-A0A1S9TG61-F1
#
_entry.id   AF-A0A1S9TG61-F1
#
_cell.length_a   1.000
_cell.length_b   1.000
_cell.length_c   1.000
_cell.angle_alpha   90.00
_cell.angle_beta   90.00
_cell.angle_gamma   90.00
#
_symmetry.space_group_name_H-M   'P 1'
#
loop_
_entity.id
_entity.type
_entity.pdbx_description
1 polymer ?
#
loop_
_entity_poly.entity_id
_entity_poly.type
_entity_poly.pdbx_seq_one_letter_code
_entity_poly.pdbx_strand_id
1 'polypeptide(L)'
;MRMLNHKNIQENMASRFLKDRIYKCLFYIAILFSVVILFILLFQIFEKGISYLSIDFFTNFASRNPREAGIVAALSGTILFMSIVIPVSFIFGVGTALYLEHYAKESVFKKLIELNNQTLAGVPSVVFGLLGLTIFVYALHLGESITAAALTMSLLVLPTVVVASQEAIRTVPSSLLEASYGLGATKWQTMYRIVLPVALPGIVTGCTLAVSRAIGEAAPLLVIGALAFANYVPFSMFDRFTVLPIQIFNWMSRPQEEFQYVAAAGMIILLGLLLFINIFVLWLRNRK
;
A
#
# COMPACT_ATOMS: atom_id res chain seq x y z
N MET A 1 35.57 33.12 12.85
CA MET A 1 34.34 33.32 13.65
C MET A 1 33.71 34.64 13.23
N ARG A 2 32.78 34.66 12.26
CA ARG A 2 32.07 35.90 11.86
C ARG A 2 31.06 36.22 12.95
N MET A 3 31.20 37.38 13.59
CA MET A 3 30.27 37.84 14.63
C MET A 3 28.86 37.93 14.02
N LEU A 4 27.91 37.21 14.62
CA LEU A 4 26.49 37.32 14.31
C LEU A 4 26.06 38.76 14.62
N ASN A 5 25.59 39.48 13.61
CA ASN A 5 25.13 40.85 13.79
C ASN A 5 23.77 40.84 14.50
N HIS A 6 23.80 40.87 15.84
CA HIS A 6 22.64 40.69 16.71
C HIS A 6 21.49 41.69 16.47
N LYS A 7 21.78 42.89 15.95
CA LYS A 7 20.75 43.91 15.63
C LYS A 7 19.86 43.50 14.45
N ASN A 8 20.45 43.02 13.35
CA ASN A 8 19.69 42.53 12.18
C ASN A 8 18.84 41.29 12.50
N ILE A 9 19.26 40.50 13.49
CA ILE A 9 18.51 39.31 13.95
C ILE A 9 17.28 39.73 14.75
N GLN A 10 17.38 40.75 15.61
CA GLN A 10 16.24 41.27 16.38
C GLN A 10 15.20 41.96 15.49
N GLU A 11 15.62 42.79 14.54
CA GLU A 11 14.68 43.50 13.64
C GLU A 11 13.88 42.54 12.74
N ASN A 12 14.52 41.48 12.23
CA ASN A 12 13.85 40.48 11.40
C ASN A 12 13.11 39.40 12.22
N MET A 13 13.27 39.36 13.54
CA MET A 13 12.70 38.32 14.39
C MET A 13 11.17 38.37 14.39
N ALA A 14 10.58 39.57 14.51
CA ALA A 14 9.13 39.76 14.52
C ALA A 14 8.47 39.33 13.20
N SER A 15 9.09 39.68 12.06
CA SER A 15 8.66 39.25 10.72
C SER A 15 8.77 37.74 10.54
N ARG A 16 9.84 37.11 11.06
CA ARG A 16 10.00 35.65 11.07
C ARG A 16 8.96 34.94 11.93
N PHE A 17 8.63 35.47 13.11
CA PHE A 17 7.56 34.93 13.97
C PHE A 17 6.18 35.09 13.36
N LEU A 18 5.92 36.20 12.66
CA LEU A 18 4.66 36.39 11.93
C LEU A 18 4.53 35.40 10.78
N LYS A 19 5.59 35.22 9.97
CA LYS A 19 5.63 34.22 8.89
C LYS A 19 5.46 32.80 9.44
N ASP A 20 6.17 32.45 10.51
CA ASP A 20 6.03 31.16 11.20
C ASP A 20 4.59 30.94 11.68
N ARG A 21 3.95 31.94 12.28
CA ARG A 21 2.56 31.87 12.74
C ARG A 21 1.58 31.71 11.57
N ILE A 22 1.80 32.40 10.45
CA ILE A 22 0.99 32.27 9.23
C ILE A 22 1.12 30.85 8.66
N TYR A 23 2.35 30.34 8.48
CA TYR A 23 2.56 28.99 7.96
C TYR A 23 1.97 27.91 8.88
N LYS A 24 2.09 28.07 10.20
CA LYS A 24 1.44 27.17 11.17
C LYS A 24 -0.08 27.23 11.08
N CYS A 25 -0.66 28.42 10.98
CA CYS A 25 -2.11 28.57 10.83
C CYS A 25 -2.61 27.91 9.54
N LEU A 26 -1.92 28.16 8.41
CA LEU A 26 -2.22 27.52 7.12
C LEU A 26 -2.13 25.99 7.21
N PHE A 27 -1.09 25.47 7.86
CA PHE A 27 -0.89 24.04 8.08
C PHE A 27 -2.02 23.42 8.92
N TYR A 28 -2.41 24.07 10.03
CA TYR A 28 -3.52 23.58 10.85
C TYR A 28 -4.87 23.65 10.13
N ILE A 29 -5.13 24.69 9.34
CA ILE A 29 -6.33 24.79 8.50
C ILE A 29 -6.36 23.66 7.46
N ALA A 30 -5.23 23.38 6.80
CA ALA A 30 -5.12 22.29 5.83
C ALA A 30 -5.38 20.92 6.47
N ILE A 31 -4.79 20.65 7.64
CA ILE A 31 -5.05 19.41 8.39
C ILE A 31 -6.52 19.31 8.79
N LEU A 32 -7.09 20.38 9.36
CA LEU A 32 -8.49 20.39 9.79
C LEU A 32 -9.43 20.12 8.61
N PHE A 33 -9.19 20.77 7.47
CA PHE A 33 -9.94 20.55 6.24
C PHE A 33 -9.88 19.09 5.78
N SER A 34 -8.68 18.50 5.72
CA SER A 34 -8.51 17.08 5.36
C SER A 34 -9.22 16.12 6.33
N VAL A 35 -9.13 16.38 7.64
CA VAL A 35 -9.80 15.57 8.67
C VAL A 35 -11.31 15.69 8.56
N VAL A 36 -11.84 16.90 8.38
CA VAL A 36 -13.29 17.13 8.22
C VAL A 36 -13.81 16.41 6.97
N ILE A 37 -13.11 16.51 5.83
CA ILE A 37 -13.50 15.78 4.61
C ILE A 37 -13.49 14.28 4.85
N LEU A 38 -12.45 13.74 5.50
CA LEU A 38 -12.38 12.32 5.83
C LEU A 38 -13.58 11.88 6.67
N PHE A 39 -13.94 12.65 7.71
CA PHE A 39 -15.11 12.35 8.53
C PHE A 39 -16.41 12.40 7.73
N ILE A 40 -16.58 13.39 6.85
CA ILE A 40 -17.76 13.49 5.97
C ILE A 40 -17.85 12.27 5.05
N LEU A 41 -16.74 11.87 4.43
CA LEU A 41 -16.70 10.71 3.53
C LEU A 41 -17.03 9.41 4.27
N LEU A 42 -16.42 9.20 5.45
CA LEU A 42 -16.72 8.03 6.28
C LEU A 42 -18.19 8.02 6.69
N PHE A 43 -18.72 9.15 7.17
CA PHE A 43 -20.13 9.26 7.54
C PHE A 43 -21.06 8.91 6.37
N GLN A 44 -20.81 9.46 5.18
CA GLN A 44 -21.61 9.15 3.99
C GLN A 44 -21.55 7.67 3.59
N ILE A 45 -20.36 7.04 3.71
CA ILE A 45 -20.18 5.62 3.41
C ILE A 45 -21.04 4.77 4.36
N PHE A 46 -21.00 5.06 5.66
CA PHE A 46 -21.79 4.31 6.65
C PHE A 46 -23.29 4.58 6.54
N GLU A 47 -23.69 5.84 6.38
CA GLU A 47 -25.10 6.23 6.24
C GLU A 47 -25.77 5.54 5.05
N LYS A 48 -25.09 5.51 3.89
CA LYS A 48 -25.63 4.91 2.66
C LYS A 48 -25.43 3.39 2.59
N GLY A 49 -24.32 2.88 3.09
CA GLY A 49 -23.94 1.48 2.88
C GLY A 49 -24.59 0.49 3.85
N ILE A 50 -24.93 0.91 5.07
CA ILE A 50 -25.33 -0.04 6.12
C ILE A 50 -26.65 -0.76 5.81
N SER A 51 -27.55 -0.11 5.06
CA SER A 51 -28.85 -0.68 4.67
C SER A 51 -28.73 -1.83 3.64
N TYR A 52 -27.62 -1.89 2.91
CA TYR A 52 -27.36 -2.92 1.89
C TYR A 52 -26.47 -4.06 2.40
N LEU A 53 -25.96 -3.98 3.64
CA LEU A 53 -25.22 -5.06 4.27
C LEU A 53 -26.17 -6.17 4.74
N SER A 54 -26.51 -7.07 3.83
CA SER A 54 -27.31 -8.27 4.07
C SER A 54 -26.48 -9.53 3.83
N ILE A 55 -26.94 -10.68 4.33
CA ILE A 55 -26.30 -11.98 4.04
C ILE A 55 -26.25 -12.23 2.53
N ASP A 56 -27.34 -11.88 1.84
CA ASP A 56 -27.45 -11.99 0.38
C ASP A 56 -26.38 -11.16 -0.35
N PHE A 57 -25.98 -10.01 0.19
CA PHE A 57 -24.90 -9.20 -0.36
C PHE A 57 -23.54 -9.94 -0.36
N PHE A 58 -23.29 -10.77 0.65
CA PHE A 58 -22.06 -11.56 0.75
C PHE A 58 -22.07 -12.80 -0.14
N THR A 59 -23.25 -13.36 -0.45
CA THR A 59 -23.38 -14.60 -1.22
C THR A 59 -23.67 -14.37 -2.70
N ASN A 60 -24.31 -13.26 -3.05
CA ASN A 60 -24.70 -12.97 -4.42
C ASN A 60 -23.52 -12.46 -5.25
N PHE A 61 -23.63 -12.68 -6.56
CA PHE A 61 -22.73 -12.13 -7.56
C PHE A 61 -23.10 -10.70 -7.92
N ALA A 62 -22.24 -10.03 -8.67
CA ALA A 62 -22.59 -8.74 -9.24
C ALA A 62 -23.86 -8.88 -10.10
N SER A 63 -24.85 -8.00 -9.87
CA SER A 63 -26.10 -8.00 -10.64
C SER A 63 -26.30 -6.65 -11.32
N ARG A 64 -27.15 -6.65 -12.36
CA ARG A 64 -27.67 -5.43 -12.97
C ARG A 64 -28.82 -4.84 -12.16
N ASN A 65 -29.44 -5.65 -11.28
CA ASN A 65 -30.44 -5.21 -10.32
C ASN A 65 -29.73 -4.84 -8.99
N PRO A 66 -29.83 -3.59 -8.50
CA PRO A 66 -29.16 -3.17 -7.27
C PRO A 66 -29.48 -4.04 -6.04
N ARG A 67 -30.72 -4.53 -5.93
CA ARG A 67 -31.18 -5.35 -4.79
C ARG A 67 -30.57 -6.75 -4.74
N GLU A 68 -30.12 -7.26 -5.87
CA GLU A 68 -29.52 -8.60 -6.00
C GLU A 68 -27.99 -8.53 -6.14
N ALA A 69 -27.42 -7.33 -6.24
CA ALA A 69 -25.98 -7.17 -6.43
C ALA A 69 -25.24 -7.59 -5.16
N GLY A 70 -24.28 -8.49 -5.29
CA GLY A 70 -23.40 -8.91 -4.20
C GLY A 70 -21.92 -8.83 -4.56
N ILE A 71 -21.08 -9.13 -3.57
CA ILE A 71 -19.62 -8.92 -3.60
C ILE A 71 -18.81 -10.21 -3.67
N VAL A 72 -19.43 -11.39 -3.69
CA VAL A 72 -18.72 -12.67 -3.47
C VAL A 72 -17.53 -12.86 -4.42
N ALA A 73 -17.72 -12.58 -5.71
CA ALA A 73 -16.66 -12.69 -6.71
C ALA A 73 -15.51 -11.72 -6.47
N ALA A 74 -15.84 -10.47 -6.11
CA ALA A 74 -14.85 -9.43 -5.85
C ALA A 74 -14.07 -9.67 -4.56
N LEU A 75 -14.74 -10.17 -3.51
CA LEU A 75 -14.11 -10.51 -2.24
C LEU A 75 -13.17 -11.70 -2.40
N SER A 76 -13.64 -12.81 -2.98
CA SER A 76 -12.81 -13.98 -3.25
C SER A 76 -11.66 -13.67 -4.19
N GLY A 77 -11.91 -12.89 -5.25
CA GLY A 77 -10.87 -12.43 -6.17
C GLY A 77 -9.82 -11.57 -5.47
N THR A 78 -10.23 -10.65 -4.59
CA THR A 78 -9.30 -9.83 -3.79
C THR A 78 -8.44 -10.69 -2.87
N ILE A 79 -9.02 -11.68 -2.19
CA ILE A 79 -8.27 -12.58 -1.29
C ILE A 79 -7.23 -13.39 -2.08
N LEU A 80 -7.62 -14.02 -3.18
CA LEU A 80 -6.71 -14.84 -4.00
C LEU A 80 -5.60 -13.98 -4.63
N PHE A 81 -5.96 -12.80 -5.14
CA PHE A 81 -5.00 -11.82 -5.64
C PHE A 81 -3.99 -11.38 -4.57
N MET A 82 -4.46 -11.02 -3.37
CA MET A 82 -3.57 -10.58 -2.28
C MET A 82 -2.70 -11.69 -1.72
N SER A 83 -3.15 -12.95 -1.78
CA SER A 83 -2.33 -14.10 -1.39
C SER A 83 -1.08 -14.27 -2.25
N ILE A 84 -1.03 -13.67 -3.44
CA ILE A 84 0.16 -13.65 -4.30
C ILE A 84 0.95 -12.35 -4.10
N VAL A 85 0.27 -11.19 -4.06
CA VAL A 85 0.94 -9.88 -3.90
C VAL A 85 1.76 -9.81 -2.62
N ILE A 86 1.18 -10.21 -1.48
CA ILE A 86 1.84 -10.12 -0.17
C ILE A 86 3.18 -10.87 -0.14
N PRO A 87 3.22 -12.20 -0.39
CA PRO A 87 4.48 -12.93 -0.30
C PRO A 87 5.50 -12.46 -1.34
N VAL A 88 5.09 -12.19 -2.58
CA VAL A 88 6.01 -11.73 -3.63
C VAL A 88 6.63 -10.38 -3.24
N SER A 89 5.81 -9.38 -2.91
CA SER A 89 6.31 -8.07 -2.50
C SER A 89 7.17 -8.13 -1.24
N PHE A 90 6.83 -8.97 -0.26
CA PHE A 90 7.59 -9.06 0.98
C PHE A 90 8.93 -9.75 0.77
N ILE A 91 8.95 -10.88 0.06
CA ILE A 91 10.19 -11.63 -0.19
C ILE A 91 11.17 -10.77 -1.00
N PHE A 92 10.73 -10.22 -2.13
CA PHE A 92 11.62 -9.45 -2.98
C PHE A 92 11.95 -8.07 -2.37
N GLY A 93 10.98 -7.42 -1.73
CA GLY A 93 11.18 -6.09 -1.15
C GLY A 93 12.08 -6.10 0.08
N VAL A 94 11.80 -6.98 1.04
CA VAL A 94 12.62 -7.12 2.25
C VAL A 94 13.99 -7.71 1.90
N GLY A 95 14.05 -8.70 1.01
CA GLY A 95 15.32 -9.27 0.54
C GLY A 95 16.21 -8.22 -0.12
N THR A 96 15.64 -7.36 -0.96
CA THR A 96 16.36 -6.24 -1.60
C THR A 96 16.86 -5.25 -0.55
N ALA A 97 16.03 -4.87 0.42
CA ALA A 97 16.45 -3.96 1.48
C ALA A 97 17.59 -4.53 2.36
N LEU A 98 17.48 -5.80 2.76
CA LEU A 98 18.54 -6.48 3.51
C LEU A 98 19.86 -6.55 2.72
N TYR A 99 19.78 -6.84 1.43
CA TYR A 99 20.95 -6.84 0.56
C TYR A 99 21.58 -5.44 0.46
N LEU A 100 20.78 -4.40 0.18
CA LEU A 100 21.28 -3.04 0.00
C LEU A 100 21.87 -2.43 1.27
N GLU A 101 21.30 -2.72 2.45
CA GLU A 101 21.77 -2.17 3.72
C GLU A 101 22.94 -2.97 4.30
N HIS A 102 22.91 -4.30 4.25
CA HIS A 102 23.88 -5.12 5.01
C HIS A 102 25.00 -5.74 4.16
N TYR A 103 24.75 -5.97 2.87
CA TYR A 103 25.70 -6.66 1.97
C TYR A 103 26.31 -5.76 0.91
N ALA A 104 25.53 -4.83 0.37
CA ALA A 104 25.97 -3.97 -0.72
C ALA A 104 27.01 -2.97 -0.22
N LYS A 105 28.14 -2.91 -0.94
CA LYS A 105 29.14 -1.87 -0.72
C LYS A 105 28.62 -0.54 -1.28
N GLU A 106 29.05 0.56 -0.66
CA GLU A 106 28.86 1.90 -1.19
C GLU A 106 29.47 1.99 -2.59
N SER A 107 28.60 1.98 -3.59
CA SER A 107 28.96 1.91 -5.01
C SER A 107 27.99 2.74 -5.82
N VAL A 108 28.41 3.16 -7.01
CA VAL A 108 27.53 3.85 -7.97
C VAL A 108 26.31 2.98 -8.29
N PHE A 109 26.49 1.66 -8.37
CA PHE A 109 25.39 0.72 -8.60
C PHE A 109 24.34 0.73 -7.48
N LYS A 110 24.77 0.72 -6.19
CA LYS A 110 23.85 0.85 -5.05
C LYS A 110 23.05 2.16 -5.15
N LYS A 111 23.74 3.28 -5.36
CA LYS A 111 23.11 4.61 -5.51
C LYS A 111 22.12 4.65 -6.68
N LEU A 112 22.44 4.03 -7.80
CA LEU A 112 21.53 3.93 -8.94
C LEU A 112 20.27 3.15 -8.59
N ILE A 113 20.38 2.02 -7.89
CA ILE A 113 19.19 1.25 -7.44
C ILE A 113 18.34 2.09 -6.50
N GLU A 114 18.95 2.75 -5.52
CA GLU A 114 18.22 3.59 -4.56
C GLU A 114 17.52 4.76 -5.25
N LEU A 115 18.18 5.43 -6.20
CA LEU A 115 17.57 6.48 -7.01
C LEU A 115 16.40 5.96 -7.86
N ASN A 116 16.53 4.78 -8.46
CA ASN A 116 15.45 4.18 -9.23
C ASN A 116 14.26 3.82 -8.33
N ASN A 117 14.48 3.27 -7.15
CA ASN A 117 13.40 2.97 -6.20
C ASN A 117 12.66 4.25 -5.77
N GLN A 118 13.39 5.32 -5.48
CA GLN A 118 12.78 6.62 -5.15
C GLN A 118 12.01 7.20 -6.33
N THR A 119 12.53 7.06 -7.55
CA THR A 119 11.86 7.55 -8.76
C THR A 119 10.60 6.74 -9.08
N LEU A 120 10.65 5.41 -8.94
CA LEU A 120 9.52 4.50 -9.16
C LEU A 120 8.37 4.76 -8.19
N ALA A 121 8.66 5.19 -6.95
CA ALA A 121 7.63 5.58 -5.99
C ALA A 121 6.81 6.81 -6.44
N GLY A 122 7.36 7.64 -7.33
CA GLY A 122 6.69 8.80 -7.92
C GLY A 122 5.96 8.51 -9.25
N VAL A 123 6.10 7.31 -9.81
CA VAL A 123 5.47 6.94 -11.08
C VAL A 123 3.96 6.71 -10.89
N PRO A 124 3.10 7.26 -11.76
CA PRO A 124 1.65 7.02 -11.68
C PRO A 124 1.32 5.52 -11.80
N SER A 125 0.37 5.04 -11.00
CA SER A 125 0.04 3.60 -10.93
C SER A 125 -0.45 3.01 -12.26
N VAL A 126 -1.10 3.82 -13.12
CA VAL A 126 -1.52 3.42 -14.48
C VAL A 126 -0.35 2.96 -15.34
N VAL A 127 0.83 3.56 -15.18
CA VAL A 127 2.04 3.18 -15.95
C VAL A 127 2.47 1.76 -15.60
N PHE A 128 2.39 1.37 -14.32
CA PHE A 128 2.63 -0.01 -13.92
C PHE A 128 1.60 -0.97 -14.51
N GLY A 129 0.33 -0.56 -14.58
CA GLY A 129 -0.72 -1.33 -15.26
C GLY A 129 -0.40 -1.61 -16.73
N LEU A 130 0.06 -0.60 -17.47
CA LEU A 130 0.47 -0.75 -18.87
C LEU A 130 1.69 -1.67 -19.01
N LEU A 131 2.71 -1.48 -18.15
CA LEU A 131 3.88 -2.35 -18.12
C LEU A 131 3.49 -3.80 -17.84
N GLY A 132 2.59 -4.01 -16.88
CA GLY A 132 2.09 -5.32 -16.52
C GLY A 132 1.31 -6.00 -17.65
N LEU A 133 0.47 -5.24 -18.34
CA LEU A 133 -0.23 -5.69 -19.53
C LEU A 133 0.77 -6.14 -20.62
N THR A 134 1.78 -5.31 -20.92
CA THR A 134 2.76 -5.66 -21.96
C THR A 134 3.62 -6.87 -21.59
N ILE A 135 4.12 -6.93 -20.35
CA ILE A 135 5.07 -7.97 -19.94
C ILE A 135 4.35 -9.25 -19.53
N PHE A 136 3.44 -9.19 -18.57
CA PHE A 136 2.84 -10.38 -17.98
C PHE A 136 1.72 -10.94 -18.86
N VAL A 137 0.82 -10.08 -19.35
CA VAL A 137 -0.32 -10.54 -20.17
C VAL A 137 0.14 -10.96 -21.56
N TYR A 138 0.85 -10.08 -22.27
CA TYR A 138 1.26 -10.33 -23.66
C TYR A 138 2.58 -11.09 -23.80
N ALA A 139 3.70 -10.60 -23.24
CA ALA A 139 5.00 -11.23 -23.49
C ALA A 139 5.12 -12.62 -22.83
N LEU A 140 4.65 -12.77 -21.59
CA LEU A 140 4.67 -14.04 -20.85
C LEU A 140 3.40 -14.88 -21.05
N HIS A 141 2.45 -14.44 -21.88
CA HIS A 141 1.23 -15.17 -22.22
C HIS A 141 0.41 -15.63 -21.01
N LEU A 142 0.43 -14.87 -19.91
CA LEU A 142 -0.32 -15.23 -18.70
C LEU A 142 -1.81 -14.87 -18.80
N GLY A 143 -2.21 -14.16 -19.86
CA GLY A 143 -3.58 -13.67 -20.04
C GLY A 143 -3.97 -12.63 -18.98
N GLU A 144 -5.22 -12.17 -19.03
CA GLU A 144 -5.81 -11.24 -18.05
C GLU A 144 -6.11 -11.94 -16.72
N SER A 145 -5.09 -12.59 -16.15
CA SER A 145 -5.21 -13.49 -15.00
C SER A 145 -4.86 -12.82 -13.68
N ILE A 146 -5.27 -13.46 -12.57
CA ILE A 146 -4.89 -13.06 -11.22
C ILE A 146 -3.37 -12.98 -11.07
N THR A 147 -2.64 -13.96 -11.62
CA THR A 147 -1.18 -14.00 -11.53
C THR A 147 -0.54 -12.81 -12.23
N ALA A 148 -0.96 -12.49 -13.47
CA ALA A 148 -0.43 -11.34 -14.20
C ALA A 148 -0.67 -10.02 -13.44
N ALA A 149 -1.89 -9.87 -12.92
CA ALA A 149 -2.25 -8.71 -12.12
C ALA A 149 -1.48 -8.62 -10.80
N ALA A 150 -1.33 -9.74 -10.08
CA ALA A 150 -0.62 -9.80 -8.81
C ALA A 150 0.87 -9.48 -8.97
N LEU A 151 1.51 -9.97 -10.03
CA LEU A 151 2.91 -9.64 -10.33
C LEU A 151 3.06 -8.15 -10.67
N THR A 152 2.14 -7.59 -11.44
CA THR A 152 2.13 -6.15 -11.76
C THR A 152 1.99 -5.30 -10.50
N MET A 153 1.04 -5.67 -9.64
CA MET A 153 0.81 -4.97 -8.38
C MET A 153 1.97 -5.16 -7.41
N SER A 154 2.64 -6.31 -7.45
CA SER A 154 3.85 -6.53 -6.67
C SER A 154 4.96 -5.56 -7.07
N LEU A 155 5.14 -5.30 -8.38
CA LEU A 155 6.10 -4.31 -8.89
C LEU A 155 5.77 -2.88 -8.45
N LEU A 156 4.48 -2.51 -8.46
CA LEU A 156 4.03 -1.19 -8.02
C LEU A 156 4.33 -0.97 -6.53
N VAL A 157 4.11 -1.99 -5.70
CA VAL A 157 4.23 -1.90 -4.24
C VAL A 157 5.69 -2.09 -3.79
N LEU A 158 6.53 -2.73 -4.61
CA LEU A 158 7.91 -3.07 -4.30
C LEU A 158 8.76 -1.88 -3.80
N PRO A 159 8.80 -0.70 -4.46
CA PRO A 159 9.63 0.41 -4.00
C PRO A 159 9.24 0.89 -2.61
N THR A 160 7.94 0.86 -2.29
CA THR A 160 7.43 1.23 -0.97
C THR A 160 7.91 0.25 0.09
N VAL A 161 7.85 -1.06 -0.20
CA VAL A 161 8.33 -2.10 0.71
C VAL A 161 9.85 -2.00 0.92
N VAL A 162 10.62 -1.79 -0.15
CA VAL A 162 12.08 -1.66 -0.07
C VAL A 162 12.45 -0.48 0.81
N VAL A 163 11.94 0.72 0.51
CA VAL A 163 12.27 1.94 1.27
C VAL A 163 11.89 1.80 2.74
N ALA A 164 10.66 1.32 3.03
CA ALA A 164 10.23 1.16 4.41
C ALA A 164 11.06 0.12 5.18
N SER A 165 11.51 -0.94 4.50
CA SER A 165 12.39 -1.95 5.09
C SER A 165 13.81 -1.42 5.30
N GLN A 166 14.35 -0.62 4.39
CA GLN A 166 15.66 0.03 4.56
C GLN A 166 15.66 0.97 5.76
N GLU A 167 14.63 1.80 5.90
CA GLU A 167 14.49 2.70 7.05
C GLU A 167 14.40 1.93 8.36
N ALA A 168 13.64 0.83 8.39
CA ALA A 168 13.59 -0.05 9.56
C ALA A 168 14.96 -0.66 9.91
N ILE A 169 15.72 -1.14 8.91
CA ILE A 169 17.05 -1.71 9.11
C ILE A 169 18.05 -0.66 9.61
N ARG A 170 17.98 0.58 9.11
CA ARG A 170 18.84 1.70 9.54
C ARG A 170 18.63 2.12 10.98
N THR A 171 17.48 1.79 11.58
CA THR A 171 17.24 2.07 13.00
C THR A 171 18.02 1.15 13.95
N VAL A 172 18.60 0.05 13.44
CA VAL A 172 19.40 -0.87 14.26
C VAL A 172 20.68 -0.16 14.73
N PRO A 173 20.94 -0.05 16.05
CA PRO A 173 22.13 0.62 16.56
C PRO A 173 23.43 -0.03 16.08
N SER A 174 24.36 0.77 15.58
CA SER A 174 25.67 0.28 15.10
C SER A 174 26.47 -0.46 16.18
N SER A 175 26.28 -0.11 17.46
CA SER A 175 26.92 -0.78 18.60
C SER A 175 26.58 -2.27 18.69
N LEU A 176 25.35 -2.67 18.32
CA LEU A 176 24.97 -4.09 18.28
C LEU A 176 25.68 -4.84 17.15
N LEU A 177 25.91 -4.17 16.02
CA LEU A 177 26.61 -4.74 14.88
C LEU A 177 28.09 -4.95 15.21
N GLU A 178 28.73 -3.93 15.76
CA GLU A 178 30.13 -3.95 16.19
C GLU A 178 30.37 -5.01 17.27
N ALA A 179 29.47 -5.11 18.28
CA ALA A 179 29.54 -6.16 19.30
C ALA A 179 29.44 -7.57 18.69
N SER A 180 28.53 -7.79 17.74
CA SER A 180 28.39 -9.06 17.03
C SER A 180 29.66 -9.45 16.28
N TYR A 181 30.23 -8.51 15.53
CA TYR A 181 31.47 -8.74 14.80
C TYR A 181 32.68 -8.93 15.75
N GLY A 182 32.70 -8.23 16.89
CA GLY A 182 33.70 -8.40 17.94
C GLY A 182 33.68 -9.79 18.59
N LEU A 183 32.53 -10.45 18.62
CA LEU A 183 32.37 -11.85 19.04
C LEU A 183 32.73 -12.87 17.93
N GLY A 184 33.21 -12.42 16.78
CA GLY A 184 33.57 -13.28 15.64
C GLY A 184 32.38 -13.74 14.79
N ALA A 185 31.20 -13.12 14.94
CA ALA A 185 30.04 -13.49 14.14
C ALA A 185 30.21 -13.10 12.66
N THR A 186 29.74 -13.95 11.76
CA THR A 186 29.73 -13.66 10.31
C THR A 186 28.63 -12.64 9.97
N LYS A 187 28.74 -12.00 8.80
CA LYS A 187 27.69 -11.07 8.30
C LYS A 187 26.30 -11.70 8.29
N TRP A 188 26.19 -12.97 7.88
CA TRP A 188 24.92 -13.70 7.89
C TRP A 188 24.39 -13.92 9.31
N GLN A 189 25.26 -14.29 10.26
CA GLN A 189 24.87 -14.47 11.66
C GLN A 189 24.38 -13.15 12.27
N THR A 190 25.11 -12.05 12.06
CA THR A 190 24.71 -10.71 12.51
C THR A 190 23.37 -10.29 11.88
N MET A 191 23.19 -10.51 10.58
CA MET A 191 21.94 -10.18 9.90
C MET A 191 20.76 -10.96 10.47
N TYR A 192 20.88 -12.29 10.54
CA TYR A 192 19.77 -13.17 10.91
C TYR A 192 19.43 -13.10 12.41
N ARG A 193 20.43 -12.94 13.28
CA ARG A 193 20.24 -12.99 14.74
C ARG A 193 20.09 -11.62 15.40
N ILE A 194 20.52 -10.54 14.76
CA ILE A 194 20.48 -9.20 15.36
C ILE A 194 19.68 -8.23 14.48
N VAL A 195 20.11 -8.01 13.24
CA VAL A 195 19.50 -6.98 12.37
C VAL A 195 18.04 -7.31 12.11
N LEU A 196 17.76 -8.52 11.61
CA LEU A 196 16.42 -8.91 11.20
C LEU A 196 15.44 -8.91 12.38
N PRO A 197 15.74 -9.50 13.56
CA PRO A 197 14.83 -9.44 14.71
C PRO A 197 14.57 -8.02 15.22
N VAL A 198 15.60 -7.17 15.28
CA VAL A 198 15.45 -5.78 15.78
C VAL A 198 14.67 -4.92 14.78
N ALA A 199 14.91 -5.08 13.48
CA ALA A 199 14.22 -4.32 12.44
C ALA A 199 12.82 -4.87 12.09
N LEU A 200 12.50 -6.12 12.46
CA LEU A 200 11.27 -6.81 12.06
C LEU A 200 9.99 -6.00 12.35
N PRO A 201 9.80 -5.37 13.52
CA PRO A 201 8.58 -4.60 13.79
C PRO A 201 8.40 -3.42 12.83
N GLY A 202 9.51 -2.76 12.47
CA GLY A 202 9.53 -1.66 11.51
C GLY A 202 9.25 -2.15 10.08
N ILE A 203 9.91 -3.24 9.66
CA ILE A 203 9.71 -3.88 8.34
C ILE A 203 8.23 -4.27 8.18
N VAL A 204 7.67 -4.98 9.15
CA VAL A 204 6.27 -5.44 9.13
C VAL A 204 5.30 -4.27 9.04
N THR A 205 5.54 -3.17 9.78
CA THR A 205 4.70 -1.97 9.71
C THR A 205 4.74 -1.33 8.31
N GLY A 206 5.94 -1.16 7.75
CA GLY A 206 6.12 -0.61 6.40
C GLY A 206 5.46 -1.46 5.32
N CYS A 207 5.69 -2.76 5.37
CA CYS A 207 5.07 -3.76 4.51
C CYS A 207 3.54 -3.74 4.56
N THR A 208 2.97 -3.57 5.77
CA THR A 208 1.51 -3.52 5.99
C THR A 208 0.88 -2.29 5.35
N LEU A 209 1.53 -1.12 5.47
CA LEU A 209 1.08 0.11 4.81
C LEU A 209 1.13 -0.02 3.29
N ALA A 210 2.17 -0.66 2.76
CA ALA A 210 2.32 -0.91 1.33
C ALA A 210 1.21 -1.84 0.80
N VAL A 211 0.87 -2.89 1.55
CA VAL A 211 -0.24 -3.81 1.25
C VAL A 211 -1.60 -3.12 1.34
N SER A 212 -1.81 -2.28 2.35
CA SER A 212 -3.04 -1.50 2.50
C SER A 212 -3.29 -0.60 1.29
N ARG A 213 -2.22 0.00 0.75
CA ARG A 213 -2.30 0.75 -0.51
C ARG A 213 -2.66 -0.17 -1.67
N ALA A 214 -1.97 -1.31 -1.82
CA ALA A 214 -2.19 -2.25 -2.91
C ALA A 214 -3.66 -2.73 -3.03
N ILE A 215 -4.28 -3.03 -1.88
CA ILE A 215 -5.68 -3.49 -1.80
C ILE A 215 -6.66 -2.43 -2.31
N GLY A 216 -6.34 -1.15 -2.16
CA GLY A 216 -7.19 -0.03 -2.56
C GLY A 216 -6.97 0.48 -3.99
N GLU A 217 -5.99 -0.05 -4.73
CA GLU A 217 -5.67 0.43 -6.09
C GLU A 217 -6.58 -0.25 -7.13
N ALA A 218 -7.25 0.55 -7.96
CA ALA A 218 -8.10 0.07 -9.05
C ALA A 218 -7.49 0.31 -10.45
N ALA A 219 -6.82 1.46 -10.62
CA ALA A 219 -6.35 1.95 -11.92
C ALA A 219 -5.42 0.99 -12.68
N PRO A 220 -4.32 0.46 -12.10
CA PRO A 220 -3.45 -0.48 -12.81
C PRO A 220 -4.18 -1.77 -13.18
N LEU A 221 -5.08 -2.26 -12.32
CA LEU A 221 -5.82 -3.50 -12.54
C LEU A 221 -6.85 -3.38 -13.66
N LEU A 222 -7.52 -2.22 -13.77
CA LEU A 222 -8.41 -1.92 -14.90
C LEU A 222 -7.66 -1.94 -16.23
N VAL A 223 -6.43 -1.42 -16.26
CA VAL A 223 -5.58 -1.40 -17.46
C VAL A 223 -5.15 -2.80 -17.89
N ILE A 224 -4.87 -3.69 -16.93
CA ILE A 224 -4.50 -5.09 -17.19
C ILE A 224 -5.66 -5.90 -17.79
N GLY A 225 -6.91 -5.41 -17.67
CA GLY A 225 -8.10 -6.10 -18.19
C GLY A 225 -8.87 -6.89 -17.13
N ALA A 226 -8.68 -6.60 -15.84
CA ALA A 226 -9.51 -7.20 -14.80
C ALA A 226 -10.99 -6.86 -15.01
N LEU A 227 -11.87 -7.82 -14.74
CA LEU A 227 -13.29 -7.72 -15.07
C LEU A 227 -13.98 -6.67 -14.23
N ALA A 228 -14.68 -5.74 -14.88
CA ALA A 228 -15.57 -4.79 -14.21
C ALA A 228 -16.86 -5.45 -13.67
N PHE A 229 -17.17 -6.66 -14.13
CA PHE A 229 -18.35 -7.43 -13.76
C PHE A 229 -18.04 -8.92 -13.86
N ALA A 230 -18.16 -9.65 -12.75
CA ALA A 230 -17.92 -11.09 -12.70
C ALA A 230 -19.06 -11.82 -11.96
N ASN A 231 -19.55 -12.90 -12.59
CA ASN A 231 -20.63 -13.75 -12.09
C ASN A 231 -20.15 -15.14 -11.67
N TYR A 232 -18.88 -15.25 -11.32
CA TYR A 232 -18.25 -16.48 -10.89
C TYR A 232 -17.15 -16.16 -9.88
N VAL A 233 -16.82 -17.14 -9.04
CA VAL A 233 -15.67 -17.08 -8.15
C VAL A 233 -14.48 -17.67 -8.90
N PRO A 234 -13.32 -16.98 -8.95
CA PRO A 234 -12.12 -17.57 -9.55
C PRO A 234 -11.61 -18.72 -8.67
N PHE A 235 -11.28 -19.85 -9.28
CA PHE A 235 -10.74 -21.02 -8.59
C PHE A 235 -9.26 -21.23 -8.87
N SER A 236 -8.80 -20.84 -10.06
CA SER A 236 -7.40 -20.90 -10.47
C SER A 236 -6.74 -19.52 -10.43
N MET A 237 -5.44 -19.50 -10.16
CA MET A 237 -4.61 -18.28 -10.23
C MET A 237 -4.44 -17.73 -11.66
N PHE A 238 -4.85 -18.49 -12.67
CA PHE A 238 -4.84 -18.09 -14.07
C PHE A 238 -6.21 -17.64 -14.60
N ASP A 239 -7.25 -17.71 -13.76
CA ASP A 239 -8.57 -17.27 -14.16
C ASP A 239 -8.63 -15.74 -14.28
N ARG A 240 -9.54 -15.26 -15.14
CA ARG A 240 -9.98 -13.87 -15.11
C ARG A 240 -10.70 -13.61 -13.79
N PHE A 241 -10.67 -12.38 -13.32
CA PHE A 241 -11.12 -12.06 -11.97
C PHE A 241 -11.60 -10.61 -11.87
N THR A 242 -12.24 -10.31 -10.74
CA THR A 242 -12.52 -8.95 -10.31
C THR A 242 -12.07 -8.78 -8.85
N VAL A 243 -11.89 -7.53 -8.43
CA VAL A 243 -11.50 -7.17 -7.07
C VAL A 243 -12.43 -6.08 -6.53
N LEU A 244 -12.45 -5.92 -5.21
CA LEU A 244 -13.33 -4.97 -4.54
C LEU A 244 -13.21 -3.54 -5.10
N PRO A 245 -12.01 -2.94 -5.29
CA PRO A 245 -11.91 -1.59 -5.84
C PRO A 245 -12.53 -1.43 -7.23
N ILE A 246 -12.35 -2.42 -8.11
CA ILE A 246 -12.90 -2.41 -9.46
C ILE A 246 -14.42 -2.53 -9.43
N GLN A 247 -14.94 -3.44 -8.61
CA GLN A 247 -16.37 -3.66 -8.47
C GLN A 247 -17.06 -2.42 -7.90
N ILE A 248 -16.47 -1.80 -6.87
CA ILE A 248 -16.94 -0.52 -6.29
C ILE A 248 -16.91 0.58 -7.35
N PHE A 249 -15.81 0.71 -8.09
CA PHE A 249 -15.71 1.69 -9.18
C PHE A 249 -16.77 1.47 -10.26
N ASN A 250 -17.06 0.21 -10.63
CA ASN A 250 -18.11 -0.13 -11.58
C ASN A 250 -19.48 0.34 -11.08
N TRP A 251 -19.81 0.12 -9.81
CA TRP A 251 -21.08 0.56 -9.24
C TRP A 251 -21.20 2.07 -9.12
N MET A 252 -20.13 2.75 -8.68
CA MET A 252 -20.09 4.22 -8.61
C MET A 252 -20.28 4.88 -9.98
N SER A 253 -19.81 4.23 -11.04
CA SER A 253 -19.91 4.72 -12.42
C SER A 253 -21.28 4.49 -13.05
N ARG A 254 -22.22 3.83 -12.36
CA ARG A 254 -23.57 3.58 -12.88
C ARG A 254 -24.48 4.78 -12.63
N PRO A 255 -25.39 5.08 -13.57
CA PRO A 255 -26.28 6.24 -13.46
C PRO A 255 -27.40 6.06 -12.43
N GLN A 256 -27.76 4.82 -12.04
CA GLN A 256 -28.83 4.61 -11.06
C GLN A 256 -28.35 4.95 -9.64
N GLU A 257 -29.11 5.78 -8.92
CA GLU A 257 -28.77 6.21 -7.56
C GLU A 257 -28.67 5.02 -6.58
N GLU A 258 -29.49 3.98 -6.76
CA GLU A 258 -29.44 2.78 -5.92
C GLU A 258 -28.05 2.11 -5.91
N PHE A 259 -27.30 2.16 -7.02
CA PHE A 259 -25.94 1.60 -7.06
C PHE A 259 -24.94 2.39 -6.21
N GLN A 260 -25.22 3.64 -5.84
CA GLN A 260 -24.39 4.41 -4.92
C GLN A 260 -24.44 3.82 -3.50
N TYR A 261 -25.59 3.28 -3.09
CA TYR A 261 -25.74 2.59 -1.80
C TYR A 261 -25.05 1.22 -1.82
N VAL A 262 -25.18 0.47 -2.93
CA VAL A 262 -24.46 -0.79 -3.16
C VAL A 262 -22.94 -0.57 -3.13
N ALA A 263 -22.46 0.49 -3.80
CA ALA A 263 -21.06 0.87 -3.79
C ALA A 263 -20.58 1.24 -2.38
N ALA A 264 -21.36 2.02 -1.63
CA ALA A 264 -21.05 2.36 -0.24
C ALA A 264 -20.96 1.10 0.64
N ALA A 265 -21.84 0.12 0.48
CA ALA A 265 -21.74 -1.17 1.17
C ALA A 265 -20.44 -1.91 0.82
N GLY A 266 -20.08 -1.94 -0.46
CA GLY A 266 -18.78 -2.46 -0.92
C GLY A 266 -17.58 -1.73 -0.29
N MET A 267 -17.64 -0.41 -0.16
CA MET A 267 -16.60 0.40 0.51
C MET A 267 -16.48 0.07 2.00
N ILE A 268 -17.59 -0.15 2.71
CA ILE A 268 -17.57 -0.59 4.11
C ILE A 268 -16.82 -1.92 4.23
N ILE A 269 -17.07 -2.86 3.32
CA ILE A 269 -16.41 -4.17 3.35
C ILE A 269 -14.93 -4.05 3.03
N LEU A 270 -14.56 -3.24 2.03
CA LEU A 270 -13.15 -2.96 1.73
C LEU A 270 -12.44 -2.32 2.93
N LEU A 271 -13.08 -1.35 3.60
CA LEU A 271 -12.56 -0.73 4.82
C LEU A 271 -12.43 -1.76 5.95
N GLY A 272 -13.43 -2.60 6.14
CA GLY A 272 -13.42 -3.69 7.12
C GLY A 272 -12.28 -4.68 6.87
N LEU A 273 -12.06 -5.07 5.61
CA LEU A 273 -10.95 -5.95 5.20
C LEU A 273 -9.59 -5.30 5.50
N LEU A 274 -9.42 -4.01 5.17
CA LEU A 274 -8.20 -3.26 5.46
C LEU A 274 -7.94 -3.18 6.97
N LEU A 275 -8.95 -2.84 7.77
CA LEU A 275 -8.84 -2.79 9.22
C LEU A 275 -8.53 -4.16 9.80
N PHE A 276 -9.19 -5.22 9.31
CA PHE A 276 -8.93 -6.59 9.73
C PHE A 276 -7.47 -6.99 9.47
N ILE A 277 -6.94 -6.76 8.27
CA ILE A 277 -5.55 -7.07 7.93
C ILE A 277 -4.59 -6.27 8.83
N ASN A 278 -4.83 -4.98 9.01
CA ASN A 278 -3.97 -4.12 9.82
C ASN A 278 -3.96 -4.53 11.29
N ILE A 279 -5.12 -4.81 11.87
CA ILE A 279 -5.25 -5.29 13.25
C ILE A 279 -4.62 -6.67 13.40
N PHE A 280 -4.85 -7.59 12.46
CA PHE A 280 -4.27 -8.93 12.48
C PHE A 280 -2.73 -8.88 12.47
N VAL A 281 -2.14 -8.03 11.62
CA VAL A 281 -0.69 -7.86 11.58
C VAL A 281 -0.14 -7.22 12.85
N LEU A 282 -0.82 -6.19 13.38
CA LEU A 282 -0.44 -5.57 14.66
C LEU A 282 -0.51 -6.58 15.82
N TRP A 283 -1.52 -7.43 15.84
CA TRP A 283 -1.66 -8.49 16.83
C TRP A 283 -0.54 -9.52 16.72
N LEU A 284 -0.20 -9.95 15.50
CA LEU A 284 0.90 -10.89 15.25
C LEU A 284 2.26 -10.29 15.69
N ARG A 285 2.45 -8.99 15.49
CA ARG A 285 3.66 -8.26 15.93
C ARG A 285 3.79 -8.22 17.45
N ASN A 286 2.71 -7.91 18.17
CA ASN A 286 2.73 -7.73 19.62
C ASN A 286 2.79 -9.05 20.41
N ARG A 287 2.73 -10.21 19.75
CA ARG A 287 2.83 -11.53 20.38
C ARG A 287 4.28 -12.00 20.61
N LYS A 288 5.27 -11.13 20.39
CA LYS A 288 6.70 -11.33 20.66
C LYS A 288 7.23 -10.15 21.46
#